data_AF-A0A932KRF5-F1
#
_entry.id   AF-A0A932KRF5-F1
#
_cell.length_a   1.000
_cell.length_b   1.000
_cell.length_c   1.000
_cell.angle_alpha   90.00
_cell.angle_beta   90.00
_cell.angle_gamma   90.00
#
_symmetry.space_group_name_H-M   'P 1'
#
loop_
_entity.id
_entity.type
_entity.pdbx_description
1 polymer ?
#
loop_
_entity_poly.entity_id
_entity_poly.type
_entity_poly.pdbx_seq_one_letter_code
_entity_poly.pdbx_strand_id
1 'polypeptide(L)'
;MHPNGSSAKTLVKAVTSFKRHPQTTPNAPLYLNGEALKLIGVKLNGKELSEKDYLLTPESLTIHQAPQEFTLEAVTEIFPGANTALEGLYASGPMLCTQCEAEGFRRITFYPDRPDVMAKFTTTIEADKKKYPVLLSNGNCVGREDAGSRHRVKWEDPFPKPCYLFALVAGNLVKIEDNFTTAGNRKVKLEIYCEPGKENQLGHAMISLKSSMKWDEKRFGREYDLDQFMIVAT
;
A
#
# COMPACT_ATOMS: atom_id res chain seq x y z
N MET A 1 11.27 2.69 28.52
CA MET A 1 9.85 2.29 28.41
C MET A 1 9.16 3.32 27.53
N HIS A 2 8.79 2.98 26.29
CA HIS A 2 8.03 3.90 25.44
C HIS A 2 6.55 3.86 25.86
N PRO A 3 6.00 4.95 26.44
CA PRO A 3 4.58 5.02 26.73
C PRO A 3 3.93 5.69 25.52
N ASN A 4 3.38 4.89 24.59
CA ASN A 4 2.29 5.25 23.68
C ASN A 4 2.22 4.23 22.53
N GLY A 5 1.90 2.98 22.86
CA GLY A 5 1.24 2.11 21.88
C GLY A 5 -0.15 2.68 21.66
N SER A 6 -0.33 3.53 20.65
CA SER A 6 -1.64 4.10 20.35
C SER A 6 -2.63 2.95 20.10
N SER A 7 -3.72 2.89 20.87
CA SER A 7 -4.84 1.96 20.65
C SER A 7 -5.65 2.27 19.39
N ALA A 8 -5.21 3.24 18.59
CA ALA A 8 -5.86 3.63 17.35
C ALA A 8 -5.81 2.47 16.35
N LYS A 9 -6.97 1.88 16.13
CA LYS A 9 -7.18 0.84 15.13
C LYS A 9 -7.24 1.42 13.73
N THR A 10 -6.75 0.65 12.77
CA THR A 10 -6.97 0.87 11.33
C THR A 10 -7.87 -0.23 10.80
N LEU A 11 -8.90 0.15 10.05
CA LEU A 11 -9.74 -0.78 9.30
C LEU A 11 -9.22 -0.86 7.87
N VAL A 12 -8.94 -2.08 7.42
CA VAL A 12 -8.53 -2.36 6.04
C VAL A 12 -9.65 -3.12 5.37
N LYS A 13 -10.17 -2.58 4.27
CA LYS A 13 -11.11 -3.27 3.38
C LYS A 13 -10.38 -3.62 2.09
N ALA A 14 -10.09 -4.90 1.88
CA ALA A 14 -9.50 -5.40 0.66
C ALA A 14 -10.58 -6.05 -0.22
N VAL A 15 -10.70 -5.61 -1.47
CA VAL A 15 -11.59 -6.21 -2.47
C VAL A 15 -10.72 -6.68 -3.64
N THR A 16 -10.60 -7.99 -3.80
CA THR A 16 -9.67 -8.59 -4.75
C THR A 16 -10.42 -9.49 -5.72
N SER A 17 -10.21 -9.25 -7.02
CA SER A 17 -10.68 -10.15 -8.08
C SER A 17 -9.66 -11.26 -8.29
N PHE A 18 -10.10 -12.51 -8.16
CA PHE A 18 -9.27 -13.69 -8.32
C PHE A 18 -9.71 -14.51 -9.54
N LYS A 19 -8.71 -15.11 -10.19
CA LYS A 19 -8.90 -16.13 -11.22
C LYS A 19 -8.01 -17.31 -10.90
N ARG A 20 -8.60 -18.50 -10.80
CA ARG A 20 -7.86 -19.74 -10.58
C ARG A 20 -6.97 -20.02 -11.79
N HIS A 21 -5.71 -20.38 -11.53
CA HIS A 21 -4.79 -20.76 -12.58
C HIS A 21 -5.27 -22.06 -13.28
N PRO A 22 -5.18 -22.18 -14.62
CA PRO A 22 -5.68 -23.36 -15.35
C PRO A 22 -5.06 -24.70 -14.94
N GLN A 23 -3.86 -24.67 -14.35
CA GLN A 23 -3.15 -25.87 -13.88
C GLN A 23 -3.49 -26.26 -12.44
N THR A 24 -4.29 -25.47 -11.73
CA THR A 24 -4.72 -25.80 -10.36
C THR A 24 -5.87 -26.81 -10.41
N THR A 25 -5.88 -27.76 -9.47
CA THR A 25 -6.99 -28.72 -9.36
C THR A 25 -8.33 -28.00 -9.18
N PRO A 26 -9.42 -28.51 -9.81
CA PRO A 26 -10.76 -28.00 -9.57
C PRO A 26 -11.07 -27.98 -8.07
N ASN A 27 -11.74 -26.91 -7.61
CA ASN A 27 -12.15 -26.72 -6.21
C ASN A 27 -11.00 -26.70 -5.19
N ALA A 28 -9.73 -26.52 -5.59
CA ALA A 28 -8.66 -26.33 -4.62
C ALA A 28 -8.94 -25.09 -3.75
N PRO A 29 -8.64 -25.13 -2.44
CA PRO A 29 -8.88 -24.00 -1.56
C PRO A 29 -8.04 -22.78 -1.97
N LEU A 30 -8.55 -21.58 -1.72
CA LEU A 30 -7.75 -20.35 -1.79
C LEU A 30 -7.07 -20.15 -0.45
N TYR A 31 -5.75 -20.28 -0.40
CA TYR A 31 -4.95 -19.95 0.78
C TYR A 31 -4.44 -18.50 0.68
N LEU A 32 -4.61 -17.75 1.77
CA LEU A 32 -4.15 -16.38 1.90
C LEU A 32 -3.32 -16.25 3.18
N ASN A 33 -2.13 -15.66 3.06
CA ASN A 33 -1.29 -15.32 4.21
C ASN A 33 -1.95 -14.19 5.00
N GLY A 34 -1.84 -14.21 6.33
CA GLY A 34 -2.25 -13.09 7.17
C GLY A 34 -1.72 -13.21 8.58
N GLU A 35 -1.06 -12.20 9.11
CA GLU A 35 -0.43 -12.23 10.43
C GLU A 35 -0.82 -11.02 11.26
N ALA A 36 -1.09 -11.22 12.56
CA ALA A 36 -1.49 -10.15 13.49
C ALA A 36 -2.73 -9.37 13.02
N LEU A 37 -3.61 -10.05 12.28
CA LEU A 37 -4.86 -9.50 11.76
C LEU A 37 -6.03 -9.97 12.62
N LYS A 38 -6.96 -9.05 12.91
CA LYS A 38 -8.28 -9.43 13.39
C LYS A 38 -9.26 -9.39 12.22
N LEU A 39 -9.76 -10.56 11.80
CA LEU A 39 -10.79 -10.66 10.76
C LEU A 39 -12.12 -10.11 11.31
N ILE A 40 -12.73 -9.18 10.58
CA ILE A 40 -14.04 -8.57 10.92
C ILE A 40 -15.15 -9.17 10.07
N GLY A 41 -14.85 -9.47 8.81
CA GLY A 41 -15.80 -10.12 7.92
C GLY A 41 -15.16 -10.46 6.59
N VAL A 42 -15.72 -11.47 5.92
CA VAL A 42 -15.30 -11.90 4.59
C VAL A 42 -16.52 -12.22 3.73
N LYS A 43 -16.51 -11.74 2.49
CA LYS A 43 -17.57 -12.00 1.51
C LYS A 43 -16.97 -12.57 0.24
N LEU A 44 -17.67 -13.53 -0.33
CA LEU A 44 -17.36 -14.13 -1.62
C LEU A 44 -18.48 -13.76 -2.59
N ASN A 45 -18.15 -13.04 -3.67
CA ASN A 45 -19.13 -12.53 -4.64
C ASN A 45 -20.29 -11.76 -3.99
N GLY A 46 -19.98 -10.96 -2.97
CA GLY A 46 -20.95 -10.16 -2.21
C GLY A 46 -21.74 -10.94 -1.15
N LYS A 47 -21.64 -12.27 -1.11
CA LYS A 47 -22.27 -13.11 -0.08
C LYS A 47 -21.33 -13.29 1.11
N GLU A 48 -21.83 -13.02 2.31
CA GLU A 48 -21.10 -13.25 3.55
C GLU A 48 -20.82 -14.74 3.77
N LEU A 49 -19.58 -15.04 4.14
CA LEU A 49 -19.17 -16.40 4.49
C LEU A 49 -19.32 -16.63 5.99
N SER A 50 -19.70 -17.85 6.34
CA SER A 50 -19.70 -18.34 7.72
C SER A 50 -18.39 -19.05 8.04
N GLU A 51 -18.15 -19.33 9.32
CA GLU A 51 -16.98 -20.10 9.78
C GLU A 51 -16.90 -21.53 9.19
N LYS A 52 -17.96 -22.02 8.55
CA LYS A 52 -17.95 -23.31 7.85
C LYS A 52 -17.35 -23.23 6.44
N ASP A 53 -17.30 -22.03 5.88
CA ASP A 53 -16.86 -21.78 4.51
C ASP A 53 -15.35 -21.53 4.40
N TYR A 54 -14.70 -21.25 5.54
CA TYR A 54 -13.27 -20.97 5.61
C TYR A 54 -12.61 -21.53 6.87
N LEU A 55 -11.30 -21.75 6.80
CA LEU A 55 -10.44 -22.00 7.95
C LEU A 55 -9.61 -20.74 8.23
N LEU A 56 -9.75 -20.19 9.43
CA LEU A 56 -8.94 -19.07 9.91
C LEU A 56 -7.92 -19.60 10.93
N THR A 57 -6.65 -19.27 10.73
CA THR A 57 -5.56 -19.52 11.67
C THR A 57 -4.87 -18.21 12.03
N PRO A 58 -3.94 -18.18 13.02
CA PRO A 58 -3.16 -16.98 13.31
C PRO A 58 -2.33 -16.45 12.14
N GLU A 59 -2.05 -17.28 11.14
CA GLU A 59 -1.15 -17.00 10.02
C GLU A 59 -1.84 -17.03 8.64
N SER A 60 -3.13 -17.39 8.57
CA SER A 60 -3.79 -17.56 7.28
C SER A 60 -5.32 -17.51 7.32
N LEU A 61 -5.89 -17.21 6.16
CA LEU A 61 -7.30 -17.42 5.84
C LEU A 61 -7.39 -18.33 4.62
N THR A 62 -8.07 -19.47 4.77
CA THR A 62 -8.26 -20.45 3.69
C THR A 62 -9.73 -20.57 3.32
N ILE A 63 -10.11 -20.24 2.09
CA ILE A 63 -11.48 -20.40 1.57
C ILE A 63 -11.61 -21.79 0.93
N HIS A 64 -12.50 -22.64 1.44
CA HIS A 64 -12.53 -24.06 1.07
C HIS A 64 -12.94 -24.33 -0.39
N GLN A 65 -13.98 -23.66 -0.88
CA GLN A 65 -14.57 -23.93 -2.21
C GLN A 65 -14.63 -22.65 -3.05
N ALA A 66 -13.46 -22.08 -3.34
CA ALA A 66 -13.37 -20.88 -4.17
C ALA A 66 -13.76 -21.19 -5.64
N PRO A 67 -14.62 -20.38 -6.28
CA PRO A 67 -14.97 -20.53 -7.71
C PRO A 67 -13.76 -20.37 -8.65
N GLN A 68 -13.99 -20.59 -9.95
CA GLN A 68 -12.97 -20.36 -10.98
C GLN A 68 -12.57 -18.88 -11.10
N GLU A 69 -13.55 -17.99 -11.05
CA GLU A 69 -13.39 -16.54 -11.03
C GLU A 69 -14.35 -15.97 -9.98
N PHE A 70 -13.87 -15.06 -9.13
CA PHE A 70 -14.65 -14.51 -8.04
C PHE A 70 -14.04 -13.22 -7.50
N THR A 71 -14.83 -12.47 -6.75
CA THR A 71 -14.37 -11.35 -5.94
C THR A 71 -14.42 -11.74 -4.47
N LEU A 72 -13.31 -11.57 -3.78
CA LEU A 72 -13.23 -11.71 -2.33
C LEU A 72 -13.13 -10.32 -1.69
N GLU A 73 -14.02 -10.02 -0.75
CA GLU A 73 -13.93 -8.85 0.12
C GLU A 73 -13.53 -9.34 1.51
N ALA A 74 -12.45 -8.81 2.08
CA ALA A 74 -12.03 -9.04 3.46
C ALA A 74 -11.93 -7.71 4.20
N VAL A 75 -12.49 -7.66 5.41
CA VAL A 75 -12.34 -6.52 6.32
C VAL A 75 -11.52 -6.97 7.52
N THR A 76 -10.39 -6.30 7.76
CA THR A 76 -9.47 -6.60 8.87
C THR A 76 -9.24 -5.37 9.75
N GLU A 77 -9.08 -5.60 11.04
CA GLU A 77 -8.59 -4.61 12.01
C GLU A 77 -7.09 -4.86 12.28
N ILE A 78 -6.28 -3.80 12.20
CA ILE A 78 -4.85 -3.79 12.56
C ILE A 78 -4.51 -2.61 13.48
N PHE A 79 -3.38 -2.70 14.19
CA PHE A 79 -2.96 -1.71 15.18
C PHE A 79 -1.54 -1.19 14.91
N PRO A 80 -1.36 -0.22 13.98
CA PRO A 80 -0.03 0.26 13.58
C PRO A 80 0.80 0.85 14.74
N GLY A 81 0.14 1.48 15.71
CA GLY A 81 0.80 2.05 16.89
C GLY A 81 1.36 0.99 17.85
N ALA A 82 0.91 -0.25 17.76
CA ALA A 82 1.42 -1.38 18.54
C ALA A 82 2.42 -2.25 17.75
N ASN A 83 2.64 -1.93 16.46
CA ASN A 83 3.49 -2.73 15.58
C ASN A 83 4.97 -2.35 15.74
N THR A 84 5.67 -3.06 16.63
CA THR A 84 7.11 -2.86 16.89
C THR A 84 8.02 -3.64 15.94
N ALA A 85 7.46 -4.49 15.06
CA ALA A 85 8.23 -5.25 14.08
C ALA A 85 8.70 -4.38 12.90
N LEU A 86 8.05 -3.23 12.68
CA LEU A 86 8.31 -2.32 11.55
C LEU A 86 8.09 -2.99 10.18
N GLU A 87 7.15 -3.93 10.12
CA GLU A 87 6.71 -4.65 8.92
C GLU A 87 5.19 -4.51 8.75
N GLY A 88 4.71 -4.46 7.50
CA GLY A 88 3.33 -4.08 7.20
C GLY A 88 3.11 -2.60 7.47
N LEU A 89 1.96 -2.22 8.04
CA LEU A 89 1.67 -0.84 8.43
C LEU A 89 2.08 -0.61 9.89
N TYR A 90 2.92 0.39 10.14
CA TYR A 90 3.41 0.73 11.48
C TYR A 90 3.53 2.25 11.67
N ALA A 91 3.74 2.67 12.92
CA ALA A 91 4.00 4.06 13.26
C ALA A 91 5.51 4.36 13.26
N SER A 92 5.92 5.36 12.48
CA SER A 92 7.26 5.96 12.55
C SER A 92 7.12 7.39 13.09
N GLY A 93 7.43 7.57 14.37
CA GLY A 93 7.16 8.84 15.07
C GLY A 93 5.68 9.24 14.98
N PRO A 94 5.35 10.45 14.51
CA PRO A 94 3.95 10.90 14.36
C PRO A 94 3.26 10.38 13.09
N MET A 95 4.01 9.75 12.17
CA MET A 95 3.56 9.28 10.86
C MET A 95 3.22 7.79 10.89
N LEU A 96 2.38 7.36 9.95
CA LEU A 96 2.21 5.96 9.58
C LEU A 96 2.91 5.70 8.24
N CYS A 97 3.66 4.61 8.16
CA CYS A 97 4.28 4.16 6.92
C CYS A 97 4.26 2.64 6.81
N THR A 98 4.56 2.14 5.62
CA THR A 98 4.59 0.70 5.36
C THR A 98 5.96 0.21 4.95
N GLN A 99 6.29 -1.01 5.36
CA GLN A 99 7.37 -1.82 4.80
C GLN A 99 6.80 -3.20 4.46
N CYS A 100 6.71 -3.52 3.16
CA CYS A 100 6.07 -4.75 2.71
C CYS A 100 7.05 -5.81 2.22
N GLU A 101 8.29 -5.46 1.88
CA GLU A 101 9.31 -6.45 1.50
C GLU A 101 9.94 -7.08 2.75
N ALA A 102 10.11 -8.42 2.82
CA ALA A 102 9.73 -9.41 1.79
C ALA A 102 8.26 -9.88 1.88
N GLU A 103 7.71 -9.95 3.09
CA GLU A 103 6.43 -10.60 3.39
C GLU A 103 5.60 -9.77 4.39
N GLY A 104 5.74 -8.45 4.36
CA GLY A 104 5.06 -7.54 5.29
C GLY A 104 3.61 -7.24 4.91
N PHE A 105 3.19 -7.49 3.67
CA PHE A 105 1.83 -7.16 3.22
C PHE A 105 0.77 -8.02 3.91
N ARG A 106 1.09 -9.28 4.27
CA ARG A 106 0.23 -10.14 5.09
C ARG A 106 -0.07 -9.58 6.49
N ARG A 107 0.68 -8.58 6.97
CA ARG A 107 0.38 -7.85 8.22
C ARG A 107 -0.60 -6.68 8.03
N ILE A 108 -1.10 -6.47 6.82
CA ILE A 108 -2.08 -5.43 6.47
C ILE A 108 -3.45 -6.06 6.19
N THR A 109 -3.49 -7.10 5.35
CA THR A 109 -4.71 -7.84 5.01
C THR A 109 -4.39 -9.26 4.55
N PHE A 110 -5.40 -10.11 4.42
CA PHE A 110 -5.23 -11.46 3.88
C PHE A 110 -4.95 -11.40 2.37
N TYR A 111 -3.81 -11.94 1.94
CA TYR A 111 -3.36 -11.85 0.54
C TYR A 111 -2.47 -13.04 0.16
N PRO A 112 -2.38 -13.45 -1.13
CA PRO A 112 -1.31 -14.35 -1.58
C PRO A 112 0.02 -13.59 -1.60
N ASP A 113 0.66 -13.48 -0.44
CA ASP A 113 1.83 -12.63 -0.22
C ASP A 113 3.11 -13.26 -0.75
N ARG A 114 3.20 -13.33 -2.08
CA ARG A 114 4.27 -13.94 -2.88
C ARG A 114 4.50 -13.14 -4.16
N PRO A 115 5.75 -13.00 -4.64
CA PRO A 115 6.12 -12.02 -5.66
C PRO A 115 5.68 -12.37 -7.09
N ASP A 116 5.32 -13.62 -7.36
CA ASP A 116 4.77 -14.07 -8.64
C ASP A 116 3.27 -13.77 -8.81
N VAL A 117 2.59 -13.34 -7.73
CA VAL A 117 1.22 -12.82 -7.82
C VAL A 117 1.25 -11.31 -7.97
N MET A 118 0.99 -10.84 -9.19
CA MET A 118 0.95 -9.41 -9.51
C MET A 118 -0.49 -8.95 -9.73
N ALA A 119 -0.85 -7.80 -9.16
CA ALA A 119 -2.15 -7.18 -9.32
C ALA A 119 -2.02 -5.67 -9.55
N LYS A 120 -3.03 -5.09 -10.21
CA LYS A 120 -3.20 -3.63 -10.23
C LYS A 120 -3.81 -3.21 -8.90
N PHE A 121 -3.33 -2.10 -8.33
CA PHE A 121 -3.80 -1.61 -7.03
C PHE A 121 -4.51 -0.27 -7.18
N THR A 122 -5.67 -0.18 -6.53
CA THR A 122 -6.35 1.08 -6.25
C THR A 122 -6.45 1.24 -4.75
N THR A 123 -5.80 2.27 -4.22
CA THR A 123 -5.70 2.49 -2.77
C THR A 123 -6.49 3.72 -2.39
N THR A 124 -7.45 3.57 -1.48
CA THR A 124 -8.16 4.71 -0.89
C THR A 124 -7.76 4.84 0.57
N ILE A 125 -7.22 5.99 0.94
CA ILE A 125 -6.76 6.28 2.30
C ILE A 125 -7.71 7.33 2.88
N GLU A 126 -8.21 7.09 4.08
CA GLU A 126 -9.05 8.05 4.80
C GLU A 126 -8.52 8.27 6.22
N ALA A 127 -8.26 9.52 6.58
CA ALA A 127 -7.63 9.86 7.84
C ALA A 127 -8.14 11.20 8.40
N ASP A 128 -7.80 11.48 9.66
CA ASP A 128 -8.01 12.79 10.26
C ASP A 128 -7.10 13.83 9.59
N LYS A 129 -7.69 14.95 9.14
CA LYS A 129 -7.00 15.96 8.33
C LYS A 129 -5.96 16.75 9.13
N LYS A 130 -6.14 16.90 10.44
CA LYS A 130 -5.18 17.61 11.30
C LYS A 130 -3.97 16.73 11.62
N LYS A 131 -4.20 15.46 11.90
CA LYS A 131 -3.14 14.50 12.26
C LYS A 131 -2.36 14.02 11.04
N TYR A 132 -3.05 13.80 9.92
CA TYR A 132 -2.48 13.21 8.71
C TYR A 132 -2.85 14.01 7.45
N PRO A 133 -2.43 15.29 7.33
CA PRO A 133 -2.78 16.13 6.18
C PRO A 133 -2.22 15.64 4.84
N VAL A 134 -1.21 14.76 4.85
CA VAL A 134 -0.63 14.14 3.66
C VAL A 134 -0.91 12.64 3.67
N LEU A 135 -1.56 12.14 2.62
CA LEU A 135 -1.89 10.72 2.39
C LEU A 135 -1.36 10.27 1.02
N LEU A 136 -0.40 9.35 1.00
CA LEU A 136 0.30 8.89 -0.19
C LEU A 136 0.19 7.37 -0.35
N SER A 137 0.13 6.91 -1.60
CA SER A 137 0.31 5.50 -1.99
C SER A 137 0.94 5.44 -3.37
N ASN A 138 1.12 4.25 -3.93
CA ASN A 138 1.69 4.06 -5.27
C ASN A 138 0.80 4.66 -6.37
N GLY A 139 1.42 5.03 -7.49
CA GLY A 139 0.71 5.46 -8.70
C GLY A 139 0.28 6.93 -8.65
N ASN A 140 -0.85 7.22 -9.29
CA ASN A 140 -1.35 8.58 -9.50
C ASN A 140 -2.52 8.91 -8.55
N CYS A 141 -2.56 10.14 -8.05
CA CYS A 141 -3.70 10.64 -7.26
C CYS A 141 -4.90 10.89 -8.19
N VAL A 142 -5.94 10.06 -8.09
CA VAL A 142 -7.14 10.10 -8.96
C VAL A 142 -8.37 10.71 -8.28
N GLY A 143 -8.31 11.02 -6.99
CA GLY A 143 -9.43 11.66 -6.29
C GLY A 143 -9.06 12.15 -4.90
N ARG A 144 -9.67 13.27 -4.50
CA ARG A 144 -9.59 13.83 -3.14
C ARG A 144 -10.99 14.21 -2.70
N GLU A 145 -11.36 13.80 -1.50
CA GLU A 145 -12.65 14.11 -0.89
C GLU A 145 -12.43 14.67 0.51
N ASP A 146 -13.06 15.80 0.81
CA ASP A 146 -13.09 16.38 2.15
C ASP A 146 -14.42 16.04 2.84
N ALA A 147 -14.35 15.52 4.07
CA ALA A 147 -15.50 15.10 4.86
C ALA A 147 -15.42 15.68 6.29
N GLY A 148 -15.30 17.01 6.37
CA GLY A 148 -15.20 17.72 7.64
C GLY A 148 -13.83 17.54 8.31
N SER A 149 -13.79 16.82 9.44
CA SER A 149 -12.53 16.55 10.18
C SER A 149 -11.65 15.49 9.51
N ARG A 150 -12.23 14.69 8.61
CA ARG A 150 -11.53 13.65 7.86
C ARG A 150 -11.46 14.01 6.38
N HIS A 151 -10.48 13.45 5.70
CA HIS A 151 -10.35 13.54 4.27
C HIS A 151 -9.91 12.19 3.69
N ARG A 152 -10.08 12.07 2.38
CA ARG A 152 -9.79 10.84 1.66
C ARG A 152 -9.01 11.15 0.39
N VAL A 153 -8.02 10.31 0.09
CA VAL A 153 -7.26 10.37 -1.17
C VAL A 153 -7.29 9.00 -1.82
N LYS A 154 -7.62 8.97 -3.11
CA LYS A 154 -7.62 7.76 -3.93
C LYS A 154 -6.43 7.77 -4.89
N TRP A 155 -5.70 6.68 -4.89
CA TRP A 155 -4.52 6.43 -5.71
C TRP A 155 -4.76 5.24 -6.63
N GLU A 156 -4.24 5.30 -7.85
CA GLU A 156 -4.31 4.22 -8.83
C GLU A 156 -2.95 3.99 -9.47
N ASP A 157 -2.46 2.75 -9.36
CA ASP A 157 -1.27 2.30 -10.05
C ASP A 157 -1.67 1.41 -11.24
N PRO A 158 -1.43 1.84 -12.48
CA PRO A 158 -1.86 1.12 -13.67
C PRO A 158 -1.06 -0.16 -13.92
N PHE A 159 0.11 -0.31 -13.29
CA PHE A 159 1.00 -1.44 -13.52
C PHE A 159 0.73 -2.56 -12.52
N PRO A 160 0.56 -3.82 -13.00
CA PRO A 160 0.53 -4.97 -12.13
C PRO A 160 1.84 -5.05 -11.34
N LYS A 161 1.74 -5.13 -10.02
CA LYS A 161 2.90 -5.29 -9.14
C LYS A 161 2.64 -6.36 -8.08
N PRO A 162 3.68 -7.03 -7.58
CA PRO A 162 3.60 -7.82 -6.38
C PRO A 162 3.33 -6.95 -5.15
N CYS A 163 2.69 -7.52 -4.14
CA CYS A 163 2.28 -6.80 -2.94
C CYS A 163 3.45 -6.29 -2.08
N TYR A 164 4.65 -6.85 -2.20
CA TYR A 164 5.83 -6.31 -1.49
C TYR A 164 6.22 -4.89 -1.96
N LEU A 165 5.78 -4.47 -3.14
CA LEU A 165 5.95 -3.11 -3.66
C LEU A 165 4.83 -2.14 -3.26
N PHE A 166 3.85 -2.60 -2.46
CA PHE A 166 2.82 -1.72 -1.91
C PHE A 166 3.43 -0.75 -0.91
N ALA A 167 3.08 0.53 -1.06
CA ALA A 167 3.45 1.58 -0.13
C ALA A 167 2.24 2.44 0.28
N LEU A 168 2.19 2.81 1.55
CA LEU A 168 1.28 3.80 2.11
C LEU A 168 2.03 4.67 3.10
N VAL A 169 1.85 5.98 2.99
CA VAL A 169 2.35 6.96 3.97
C VAL A 169 1.23 7.91 4.37
N ALA A 170 1.08 8.16 5.67
CA ALA A 170 0.16 9.14 6.23
C ALA A 170 0.84 9.95 7.34
N GLY A 171 0.93 11.27 7.20
CA GLY A 171 1.69 12.09 8.15
C GLY A 171 1.46 13.59 7.98
N ASN A 172 1.96 14.36 8.95
CA ASN A 172 2.17 15.79 8.79
C ASN A 172 3.52 16.02 8.11
N LEU A 173 3.51 16.10 6.78
CA LEU A 173 4.70 16.18 5.95
C LEU A 173 4.71 17.45 5.12
N VAL A 174 5.91 17.96 4.90
CA VAL A 174 6.24 19.02 3.95
C VAL A 174 7.01 18.39 2.79
N LYS A 175 7.13 19.11 1.67
CA LYS A 175 7.89 18.61 0.53
C LYS A 175 8.66 19.70 -0.19
N ILE A 176 9.73 19.27 -0.86
CA ILE A 176 10.29 20.00 -2.00
C ILE A 176 9.78 19.35 -3.29
N GLU A 177 9.57 20.17 -4.31
CA GLU A 177 9.06 19.73 -5.61
C GLU A 177 9.97 20.19 -6.74
N ASP A 178 10.07 19.39 -7.78
CA ASP A 178 10.75 19.74 -9.01
C ASP A 178 10.18 18.93 -10.18
N ASN A 179 10.73 19.07 -11.39
CA ASN A 179 10.33 18.32 -12.57
C ASN A 179 11.55 17.70 -13.27
N PHE A 180 11.30 16.56 -13.92
CA PHE A 180 12.22 15.94 -14.87
C PHE A 180 11.51 15.76 -16.21
N THR A 181 12.20 16.00 -17.32
CA THR A 181 11.66 15.73 -18.66
C THR A 181 12.41 14.55 -19.24
N THR A 182 11.69 13.47 -19.56
CA THR A 182 12.29 12.27 -20.12
C THR A 182 12.77 12.49 -21.55
N ALA A 183 13.61 11.58 -22.07
CA ALA A 183 14.06 11.61 -23.46
C ALA A 183 12.89 11.60 -24.48
N GLY A 184 11.77 10.94 -24.13
CA GLY A 184 10.51 10.93 -24.87
C GLY A 184 9.59 12.13 -24.62
N ASN A 185 10.08 13.18 -23.96
CA ASN A 185 9.34 14.42 -23.61
C ASN A 185 8.21 14.26 -22.58
N ARG A 186 8.17 13.17 -21.80
CA ARG A 186 7.24 13.10 -20.66
C ARG A 186 7.73 14.02 -19.55
N LYS A 187 6.83 14.83 -18.98
CA LYS A 187 7.11 15.60 -17.77
C LYS A 187 6.75 14.76 -16.54
N VAL A 188 7.74 14.47 -15.71
CA VAL A 188 7.60 13.74 -14.45
C VAL A 188 7.69 14.72 -13.30
N LYS A 189 6.66 14.75 -12.45
CA LYS A 189 6.66 15.53 -11.21
C LYS A 189 7.49 14.80 -10.15
N LEU A 190 8.48 15.47 -9.58
CA LEU A 190 9.32 14.91 -8.51
C LEU A 190 8.94 15.54 -7.19
N GLU A 191 8.67 14.73 -6.17
CA GLU A 191 8.31 15.19 -4.85
C GLU A 191 9.11 14.44 -3.79
N ILE A 192 9.81 15.18 -2.92
CA ILE A 192 10.52 14.60 -1.78
C ILE A 192 9.92 15.16 -0.50
N TYR A 193 9.33 14.28 0.29
CA TYR A 193 8.63 14.58 1.53
C TYR A 193 9.54 14.36 2.75
N CYS A 194 9.38 15.19 3.77
CA CYS A 194 10.00 15.02 5.08
C CYS A 194 9.12 15.60 6.19
N GLU A 195 9.56 15.44 7.44
CA GLU A 195 8.99 16.18 8.57
C GLU A 195 9.25 17.70 8.45
N PRO A 196 8.34 18.55 8.94
CA PRO A 196 8.55 20.00 8.98
C PRO A 196 9.88 20.41 9.64
N GLY A 197 10.58 21.37 9.05
CA GLY A 197 11.87 21.87 9.54
C GLY A 197 13.10 21.14 8.98
N LYS A 198 12.92 20.09 8.17
CA LYS A 198 14.01 19.33 7.52
C LYS A 198 14.14 19.58 6.02
N GLU A 199 13.35 20.48 5.44
CA GLU A 199 13.25 20.74 3.99
C GLU A 199 14.60 21.12 3.37
N ASN A 200 15.40 21.91 4.10
CA ASN A 200 16.70 22.39 3.67
C ASN A 200 17.74 21.27 3.47
N GLN A 201 17.47 20.05 3.97
CA GLN A 201 18.36 18.90 3.84
C GLN A 201 18.08 18.09 2.55
N LEU A 202 16.96 18.34 1.87
CA LEU A 202 16.50 17.52 0.76
C LEU A 202 17.09 17.90 -0.61
N GLY A 203 17.80 19.04 -0.72
CA GLY A 203 18.30 19.56 -1.99
C GLY A 203 19.23 18.59 -2.73
N HIS A 204 20.14 17.94 -2.00
CA HIS A 204 21.04 16.94 -2.59
C HIS A 204 20.29 15.71 -3.10
N ALA A 205 19.25 15.26 -2.38
CA ALA A 205 18.44 14.12 -2.79
C ALA A 205 17.71 14.37 -4.13
N MET A 206 17.19 15.60 -4.35
CA MET A 206 16.55 15.97 -5.62
C MET A 206 17.55 15.96 -6.78
N ILE A 207 18.76 16.48 -6.58
CA ILE A 207 19.83 16.46 -7.59
C ILE A 207 20.20 15.01 -7.94
N SER A 208 20.34 14.17 -6.92
CA SER A 208 20.68 12.76 -7.10
C SER A 208 19.57 12.00 -7.83
N LEU A 209 18.29 12.24 -7.51
CA LEU A 209 17.14 11.65 -8.20
C LEU A 209 17.16 11.96 -9.71
N LYS A 210 17.31 13.24 -10.08
CA LYS A 210 17.40 13.65 -11.49
C LYS A 210 18.61 13.04 -12.19
N SER A 211 19.74 12.96 -11.49
CA SER A 211 20.97 12.35 -12.03
C SER A 211 20.79 10.86 -12.30
N SER A 212 20.13 10.12 -11.40
CA SER A 212 19.80 8.71 -11.57
C SER A 212 18.87 8.48 -12.77
N MET A 213 17.78 9.25 -12.88
CA MET A 213 16.86 9.17 -14.02
C MET A 213 17.61 9.43 -15.33
N LYS A 214 18.45 10.47 -15.38
CA LYS A 214 19.20 10.81 -16.60
C LYS A 214 20.24 9.75 -16.97
N TRP A 215 20.87 9.16 -15.97
CA TRP A 215 21.87 8.13 -16.18
C TRP A 215 21.23 6.84 -16.71
N ASP A 216 20.07 6.43 -16.20
CA ASP A 216 19.37 5.23 -16.67
C ASP A 216 18.91 5.37 -18.12
N GLU A 217 18.42 6.56 -18.53
CA GLU A 217 18.17 6.89 -19.93
C GLU A 217 19.44 6.75 -20.79
N LYS A 218 20.54 7.38 -20.36
CA LYS A 218 21.78 7.44 -21.16
C LYS A 218 22.47 6.07 -21.27
N ARG A 219 22.45 5.29 -20.19
CA ARG A 219 23.21 4.04 -20.08
C ARG A 219 22.41 2.84 -20.54
N PHE A 220 21.11 2.80 -20.23
CA PHE A 220 20.25 1.64 -20.45
C PHE A 220 19.04 1.92 -21.34
N GLY A 221 18.79 3.16 -21.74
CA GLY A 221 17.65 3.52 -22.57
C GLY A 221 16.31 3.36 -21.85
N ARG A 222 16.29 3.52 -20.53
CA ARG A 222 15.10 3.36 -19.69
C ARG A 222 14.55 4.72 -19.27
N GLU A 223 13.33 5.02 -19.69
CA GLU A 223 12.58 6.18 -19.24
C GLU A 223 11.64 5.83 -18.09
N TYR A 224 11.35 6.80 -17.24
CA TYR A 224 10.35 6.64 -16.20
C TYR A 224 8.93 6.60 -16.79
N ASP A 225 8.07 5.75 -16.24
CA ASP A 225 6.80 5.32 -16.83
C ASP A 225 5.55 5.95 -16.20
N LEU A 226 5.70 6.62 -15.05
CA LEU A 226 4.64 7.32 -14.33
C LEU A 226 4.76 8.85 -14.41
N ASP A 227 3.69 9.54 -14.03
CA ASP A 227 3.61 11.01 -14.08
C ASP A 227 4.22 11.68 -12.84
N GLN A 228 4.44 10.91 -11.78
CA GLN A 228 4.93 11.41 -10.49
C GLN A 228 5.87 10.39 -9.84
N PHE A 229 6.98 10.87 -9.28
CA PHE A 229 7.90 10.11 -8.45
C PHE A 229 7.93 10.73 -7.04
N MET A 230 7.62 9.93 -6.03
CA MET A 230 7.59 10.37 -4.62
C MET A 230 8.66 9.67 -3.80
N ILE A 231 9.40 10.43 -3.01
CA ILE A 231 10.28 9.94 -1.95
C ILE A 231 9.75 10.45 -0.62
N VAL A 232 9.74 9.60 0.41
CA VAL A 232 9.46 10.02 1.79
C VAL A 232 10.69 9.71 2.63
N ALA A 233 11.30 10.75 3.21
CA ALA A 233 12.35 10.61 4.20
C ALA A 233 11.69 10.45 5.58
N THR A 234 11.87 9.29 6.20
CA THR A 234 11.31 8.92 7.50
C THR A 234 12.36 8.93 8.59
#